data_AF-A0A4P5VCR8-F1
#
_entry.id   AF-A0A4P5VCR8-F1
#
_cell.length_a   1.000
_cell.length_b   1.000
_cell.length_c   1.000
_cell.angle_alpha   90.00
_cell.angle_beta   90.00
_cell.angle_gamma   90.00
#
_symmetry.space_group_name_H-M   'P 1'
#
loop_
_entity.id
_entity.type
_entity.pdbx_description
1 polymer ?
#
loop_
_entity_poly.entity_id
_entity_poly.type
_entity_poly.pdbx_seq_one_letter_code
_entity_poly.pdbx_strand_id
1 'polypeptide(L)'
;MGELRRGVELIRHRGDRAQAALLEAWLQQVLEAYGDRVLALDSDAAQVWGRLQVPHPHHAIDKQIAAIALLHDLTLVTRNSADVAGTGVRVLNPFAGPEPTPRQAL
;
A
#
# COMPACT_ATOMS: atom_id res chain seq x y z
N MET A 1 2.28 4.42 -5.80
CA MET A 1 2.92 5.49 -6.60
C MET A 1 2.56 6.90 -6.16
N GLY A 2 1.27 7.26 -6.10
CA GLY A 2 0.85 8.63 -5.76
C GLY A 2 1.38 9.16 -4.43
N GLU A 3 1.39 8.32 -3.37
CA GLU A 3 1.90 8.72 -2.05
C GLU A 3 3.41 9.03 -2.07
N LEU A 4 4.22 8.26 -2.81
CA LEU A 4 5.66 8.53 -2.97
C LEU A 4 5.89 9.87 -3.66
N ARG A 5 5.21 10.12 -4.79
CA ARG A 5 5.27 11.40 -5.52
C ARG A 5 4.87 12.57 -4.62
N ARG A 6 3.75 12.45 -3.90
CA ARG A 6 3.33 13.47 -2.93
C ARG A 6 4.41 13.74 -1.88
N GLY A 7 5.07 12.70 -1.39
CA GLY A 7 6.22 12.83 -0.48
C GLY A 7 7.32 13.72 -1.06
N VAL A 8 7.75 13.45 -2.29
CA VAL A 8 8.75 14.28 -2.99
C VAL A 8 8.31 15.74 -3.08
N GLU A 9 7.07 15.98 -3.51
CA GLU A 9 6.54 17.34 -3.67
C GLU A 9 6.41 18.10 -2.35
N LEU A 10 6.07 17.40 -1.25
CA LEU A 10 6.00 18.02 0.08
C LEU A 10 7.37 18.51 0.54
N ILE A 11 8.42 17.72 0.33
CA ILE A 11 9.81 18.10 0.67
C ILE A 11 10.26 19.30 -0.18
N ARG A 12 9.92 19.30 -1.47
CA ARG A 12 10.20 20.41 -2.38
C ARG A 12 9.49 21.68 -1.93
N HIS A 13 8.20 21.58 -1.62
CA HIS A 13 7.35 22.70 -1.22
C HIS A 13 7.83 23.36 0.08
N ARG A 14 8.31 22.59 1.07
CA ARG A 14 8.85 23.14 2.32
C ARG A 14 10.26 23.76 2.18
N GLY A 15 10.82 23.80 0.96
CA GLY A 15 12.06 24.50 0.64
C GLY A 15 13.33 23.65 0.63
N ASP A 16 13.27 22.37 1.00
CA ASP A 16 14.43 21.47 1.01
C ASP A 16 14.66 20.87 -0.39
N ARG A 17 15.20 21.70 -1.28
CA ARG A 17 15.43 21.32 -2.69
C ARG A 17 16.45 20.19 -2.83
N ALA A 18 17.46 20.15 -1.96
CA ALA A 18 18.50 19.12 -2.02
C ALA A 18 17.91 17.75 -1.67
N GLN A 19 17.14 17.64 -0.59
CA GLN A 19 16.47 16.39 -0.22
C GLN A 19 15.42 16.00 -1.27
N ALA A 20 14.66 16.96 -1.81
CA ALA A 20 13.69 16.67 -2.86
C ALA A 20 14.34 16.09 -4.13
N ALA A 21 15.52 16.59 -4.53
CA ALA A 21 16.24 16.06 -5.68
C ALA A 21 16.72 14.62 -5.46
N LEU A 22 17.19 14.30 -4.25
CA LEU A 22 17.58 12.93 -3.88
C LEU A 22 16.38 11.97 -3.93
N LEU A 23 15.23 12.39 -3.39
CA LEU A 23 14.02 11.58 -3.40
C LEU A 23 13.42 11.44 -4.81
N GLU A 24 13.53 12.46 -5.65
CA GLU A 24 13.14 12.39 -7.07
C GLU A 24 13.97 11.34 -7.81
N ALA A 25 15.29 11.38 -7.66
CA ALA A 25 16.18 10.41 -8.29
C ALA A 25 15.89 8.99 -7.81
N TRP A 26 15.66 8.81 -6.52
CA TRP A 26 15.26 7.52 -5.96
C TRP A 26 13.92 7.03 -6.52
N LEU A 27 12.91 7.91 -6.61
CA LEU A 27 11.60 7.54 -7.16
C LEU A 27 11.71 7.13 -8.63
N GLN A 28 12.57 7.79 -9.39
CA GLN A 28 12.84 7.43 -10.78
C GLN A 28 13.50 6.04 -10.89
N GLN A 29 14.47 5.72 -10.01
CA GLN A 29 15.07 4.37 -9.95
C GLN A 29 14.04 3.29 -9.61
N VAL A 30 13.12 3.56 -8.70
CA VAL A 30 12.02 2.64 -8.36
C VAL A 30 11.13 2.42 -9.58
N LEU A 31 10.79 3.48 -10.31
CA LEU A 31 9.98 3.41 -11.53
C LEU A 31 10.67 2.64 -12.65
N GLU A 32 11.98 2.81 -12.81
CA GLU A 32 12.77 2.05 -13.79
C GLU A 32 12.85 0.56 -13.42
N ALA A 33 13.02 0.24 -12.14
CA ALA A 33 13.14 -1.14 -11.68
C ALA A 33 11.81 -1.90 -11.66
N TYR A 34 10.69 -1.22 -11.42
CA TYR A 34 9.39 -1.87 -11.17
C TYR A 34 8.23 -1.35 -12.03
N GLY A 35 8.47 -0.45 -12.99
CA GLY A 35 7.43 0.22 -13.79
C GLY A 35 6.43 -0.73 -14.43
N ASP A 36 6.91 -1.82 -15.04
CA ASP A 36 6.07 -2.86 -15.67
C ASP A 36 5.20 -3.65 -14.69
N ARG A 37 5.46 -3.51 -13.38
CA ARG A 37 4.72 -4.16 -12.29
C ARG A 37 3.88 -3.17 -11.49
N VAL A 38 3.81 -1.92 -11.90
CA VAL A 38 2.92 -0.92 -11.29
C VAL A 38 1.50 -1.16 -11.80
N LEU A 39 0.65 -1.68 -10.92
CA LEU A 39 -0.77 -1.90 -11.23
C LEU A 39 -1.54 -0.58 -11.20
N ALA A 40 -2.38 -0.38 -12.21
CA ALA A 40 -3.24 0.79 -12.32
C ALA A 40 -4.44 0.69 -11.37
N LEU A 41 -4.93 1.84 -10.91
CA LEU A 41 -6.28 1.95 -10.38
C LEU A 41 -7.23 2.17 -11.56
N ASP A 42 -7.70 1.10 -12.16
CA ASP A 42 -8.67 1.13 -13.25
C ASP A 42 -10.13 1.16 -12.74
N SER A 43 -11.10 1.10 -13.67
CA SER A 43 -12.52 1.12 -13.34
C SER A 43 -12.97 -0.08 -12.49
N ASP A 44 -12.33 -1.24 -12.66
CA ASP A 44 -12.73 -2.46 -11.96
C ASP A 44 -12.21 -2.41 -10.51
N ALA A 45 -10.96 -2.00 -10.33
CA ALA A 45 -10.39 -1.73 -9.02
C ALA A 45 -11.16 -0.62 -8.29
N ALA A 46 -11.58 0.45 -9.00
CA ALA A 46 -12.38 1.52 -8.41
C ALA A 46 -13.76 1.04 -7.93
N GLN A 47 -14.40 0.12 -8.65
CA GLN A 47 -15.67 -0.49 -8.22
C GLN A 47 -15.50 -1.36 -6.98
N VAL A 48 -14.44 -2.18 -6.92
CA VAL A 48 -14.10 -2.98 -5.72
C VAL A 48 -13.85 -2.05 -4.54
N TRP A 49 -13.03 -1.01 -4.73
CA TRP A 49 -12.75 0.00 -3.71
C TRP A 49 -14.03 0.65 -3.18
N GLY A 50 -14.94 1.09 -4.06
CA GLY A 50 -16.22 1.68 -3.66
C GLY A 50 -17.04 0.77 -2.74
N ARG A 51 -17.03 -0.55 -2.97
CA ARG A 51 -17.69 -1.54 -2.08
C ARG A 51 -16.99 -1.65 -0.72
N LEU A 52 -15.65 -1.63 -0.69
CA LEU A 52 -14.87 -1.69 0.55
C LEU A 52 -15.06 -0.46 1.46
N GLN A 53 -15.53 0.66 0.90
CA GLN A 53 -15.79 1.90 1.64
C GLN A 53 -17.10 1.87 2.44
N VAL A 54 -17.94 0.84 2.29
CA VAL A 54 -19.23 0.73 2.98
C VAL A 54 -19.23 -0.44 3.96
N PRO A 55 -19.80 -0.28 5.17
CA PRO A 55 -20.34 0.96 5.75
C PRO A 55 -19.26 1.89 6.35
N HIS A 56 -17.99 1.46 6.35
CA HIS A 56 -16.91 2.17 7.04
C HIS A 56 -15.93 2.82 6.05
N PRO A 57 -15.99 4.14 5.81
CA PRO A 57 -15.18 4.80 4.77
C PRO A 57 -13.73 5.13 5.20
N HIS A 58 -13.34 4.76 6.43
CA HIS A 58 -11.99 4.98 6.95
C HIS A 58 -10.93 4.21 6.14
N HIS A 59 -9.69 4.69 6.18
CA HIS A 59 -8.54 4.08 5.47
C HIS A 59 -8.74 3.98 3.96
N ALA A 60 -9.32 5.02 3.35
CA ALA A 60 -9.73 5.01 1.95
C ALA A 60 -8.58 4.64 0.97
N ILE A 61 -7.35 5.10 1.24
CA ILE A 61 -6.18 4.79 0.40
C ILE A 61 -5.72 3.35 0.62
N ASP A 62 -5.62 2.87 1.86
CA ASP A 62 -5.26 1.47 2.13
C ASP A 62 -6.28 0.50 1.52
N LYS A 63 -7.58 0.84 1.58
CA LYS A 63 -8.65 0.08 0.94
C LYS A 63 -8.60 0.15 -0.58
N GLN A 64 -8.08 1.23 -1.16
CA GLN A 64 -7.84 1.31 -2.60
C GLN A 64 -6.72 0.36 -3.02
N ILE A 65 -5.65 0.26 -2.24
CA ILE A 65 -4.57 -0.71 -2.47
C ILE A 65 -5.09 -2.15 -2.27
N ALA A 66 -5.91 -2.39 -1.24
CA ALA A 66 -6.55 -3.68 -1.00
C ALA A 66 -7.47 -4.10 -2.16
N ALA A 67 -8.19 -3.15 -2.77
CA ALA A 67 -9.03 -3.40 -3.93
C ALA A 67 -8.25 -3.91 -5.14
N ILE A 68 -7.10 -3.28 -5.44
CA ILE A 68 -6.20 -3.74 -6.50
C ILE A 68 -5.67 -5.14 -6.17
N ALA A 69 -5.23 -5.37 -4.93
CA ALA A 69 -4.73 -6.68 -4.51
C ALA A 69 -5.80 -7.77 -4.63
N LEU A 70 -7.05 -7.49 -4.26
CA LEU A 70 -8.17 -8.42 -4.43
C LEU A 70 -8.45 -8.74 -5.90
N LEU A 71 -8.46 -7.72 -6.76
CA LEU A 71 -8.75 -7.88 -8.19
C LEU A 71 -7.72 -8.80 -8.87
N HIS A 72 -6.47 -8.75 -8.44
CA HIS A 72 -5.37 -9.50 -9.02
C HIS A 72 -4.96 -10.76 -8.24
N ASP A 73 -5.75 -11.19 -7.24
CA ASP A 73 -5.43 -12.28 -6.32
C ASP A 73 -4.01 -12.15 -5.70
N LEU A 74 -3.68 -10.99 -5.17
CA LEU A 74 -2.38 -10.72 -4.56
C LEU A 74 -2.44 -10.74 -3.03
N THR A 75 -1.26 -10.87 -2.41
CA THR A 75 -1.08 -10.65 -0.97
C THR A 75 -0.62 -9.22 -0.73
N LEU A 76 -1.38 -8.48 0.07
CA LEU A 76 -1.02 -7.13 0.50
C LEU A 76 0.01 -7.19 1.63
N VAL A 77 1.23 -6.73 1.34
CA VAL A 77 2.29 -6.64 2.33
C VAL A 77 2.21 -5.29 3.03
N THR A 78 1.88 -5.27 4.32
CA THR A 78 1.73 -4.02 5.07
C THR A 78 1.98 -4.19 6.57
N ARG A 79 2.53 -3.15 7.21
CA ARG A 79 2.59 -3.06 8.68
C ARG A 79 1.20 -2.77 9.28
N ASN A 80 0.34 -2.05 8.55
CA ASN A 80 -0.94 -1.56 9.02
C ASN A 80 -2.07 -2.57 8.75
N SER A 81 -1.89 -3.82 9.20
CA SER A 81 -2.83 -4.91 8.89
C SER A 81 -4.25 -4.63 9.40
N ALA A 82 -4.39 -3.83 10.46
CA ALA A 82 -5.69 -3.44 11.02
C ALA A 82 -6.52 -2.56 10.07
N ASP A 83 -5.86 -1.68 9.30
CA ASP A 83 -6.53 -0.69 8.43
C ASP A 83 -7.25 -1.35 7.24
N VAL A 84 -6.78 -2.54 6.86
CA VAL A 84 -7.34 -3.37 5.78
C VAL A 84 -8.07 -4.61 6.31
N ALA A 85 -8.24 -4.72 7.63
CA ALA A 85 -8.98 -5.82 8.23
C ALA A 85 -10.44 -5.81 7.74
N GLY A 86 -10.98 -7.00 7.47
CA GLY A 86 -12.35 -7.16 6.97
C GLY A 86 -12.56 -6.83 5.49
N THR A 87 -11.51 -6.42 4.76
CA THR A 87 -11.60 -6.24 3.29
C THR A 87 -11.61 -7.57 2.53
N GLY A 88 -11.14 -8.66 3.15
CA GLY A 88 -10.98 -9.98 2.53
C GLY A 88 -9.66 -10.18 1.79
N VAL A 89 -8.80 -9.16 1.70
CA VAL A 89 -7.48 -9.29 1.07
C VAL A 89 -6.57 -10.19 1.91
N ARG A 90 -5.71 -10.99 1.26
CA ARG A 90 -4.62 -11.69 1.96
C ARG A 90 -3.62 -10.65 2.46
N VAL A 91 -3.20 -10.75 3.72
CA VAL A 91 -2.26 -9.79 4.33
C VAL A 91 -1.03 -10.52 4.85
N LEU A 92 0.15 -9.96 4.57
CA LEU A 92 1.42 -10.34 5.19
C LEU A 92 2.01 -9.13 5.89
N ASN A 93 2.23 -9.22 7.21
CA ASN A 93 2.95 -8.19 7.96
C ASN A 93 4.41 -8.62 8.15
N PRO A 94 5.37 -8.01 7.43
CA PRO A 94 6.78 -8.41 7.53
C PRO A 94 7.44 -7.93 8.83
N PHE A 95 6.72 -7.17 9.66
CA PHE A 95 7.18 -6.70 10.97
C PHE A 95 6.51 -7.45 12.13
N ALA A 96 5.63 -8.42 11.84
CA ALA A 96 5.15 -9.31 12.88
C ALA A 96 6.31 -10.17 13.38
N GLY A 97 6.40 -10.34 14.71
CA GLY A 97 7.31 -11.32 15.29
C GLY A 97 6.92 -12.74 14.87
N PRO A 98 7.81 -13.73 15.06
CA PRO A 98 7.44 -15.12 14.85
C PRO A 98 6.21 -15.46 15.70
N GLU A 99 5.22 -16.12 15.09
CA GLU A 99 4.06 -16.65 15.81
C GLU A 99 4.54 -17.49 17.00
N PRO A 100 4.01 -17.27 18.22
CA PRO A 100 4.40 -18.08 19.36
C PRO A 100 4.10 -19.56 19.06
N THR A 101 5.11 -20.41 19.20
CA THR A 101 4.95 -21.86 19.04
C THR A 101 3.82 -22.34 19.97
N PRO A 102 2.79 -23.03 19.45
CA PRO A 102 1.71 -23.53 20.28
C PRO A 102 2.28 -24.41 21.40
N ARG A 103 1.96 -24.10 22.66
CA ARG A 103 2.29 -25.00 23.78
C ARG A 103 1.54 -26.30 23.53
N GLN A 104 2.27 -27.38 23.25
CA GLN A 104 1.70 -28.72 23.29
C GLN A 104 1.22 -28.96 24.73
N ALA A 105 -0.08 -29.17 24.90
CA ALA A 105 -0.64 -29.61 26.16
C ALA A 105 -0.14 -31.04 26.42
N LEU A 106 0.57 -31.22 27.53
CA LEU A 106 0.89 -32.53 28.12
C LEU A 106 -0.30 -33.00 28.97
#